data_AF-A0A2M8KJ26-F1
#
_entry.id   AF-A0A2M8KJ26-F1
#
_cell.length_a   1.000
_cell.length_b   1.000
_cell.length_c   1.000
_cell.angle_alpha   90.00
_cell.angle_beta   90.00
_cell.angle_gamma   90.00
#
_symmetry.space_group_name_H-M   'P 1'
#
loop_
_entity.id
_entity.type
_entity.pdbx_description
1 polymer ?
#
loop_
_entity_poly.entity_id
_entity_poly.type
_entity_poly.pdbx_seq_one_letter_code
_entity_poly.pdbx_strand_id
1 'polypeptide(L)'
;MGDDLYIQKEISFAQAVLGDKIKVETLLGEGNLKIPAGIAGGTKLCLKNKGMPHLQRSGKGDMIIEIRVRTPKNVSGKAKNALREIADEL
;
A
#
# COMPACT_ATOMS: atom_id res chain seq x y z
N MET A 1 20.99 -0.03 -14.62
CA MET A 1 20.09 1.10 -14.29
C MET A 1 18.69 0.61 -14.49
N GLY A 2 17.93 0.42 -13.41
CA GLY A 2 16.52 0.02 -13.47
C GLY A 2 16.19 -1.34 -12.85
N ASP A 3 16.74 -1.64 -11.68
CA ASP A 3 16.41 -2.86 -10.92
C ASP A 3 15.28 -2.64 -9.90
N ASP A 4 14.69 -1.44 -9.93
CA ASP A 4 13.63 -1.04 -9.02
C ASP A 4 12.30 -1.65 -9.46
N LEU A 5 11.69 -2.41 -8.55
CA LEU A 5 10.40 -3.05 -8.78
C LEU A 5 9.28 -2.08 -8.43
N TYR A 6 8.51 -1.66 -9.41
CA TYR A 6 7.33 -0.83 -9.21
C TYR A 6 6.08 -1.70 -9.11
N ILE A 7 5.38 -1.62 -7.98
CA ILE A 7 4.08 -2.27 -7.81
C ILE A 7 3.03 -1.26 -7.34
N GLN A 8 1.77 -1.55 -7.67
CA GLN A 8 0.63 -0.81 -7.15
C GLN A 8 -0.09 -1.66 -6.12
N LYS A 9 -0.37 -1.08 -4.96
CA LYS A 9 -1.12 -1.74 -3.90
C LYS A 9 -2.36 -0.95 -3.57
N GLU A 10 -3.50 -1.60 -3.72
CA GLU A 10 -4.79 -1.04 -3.32
C GLU A 10 -5.01 -1.24 -1.82
N ILE A 11 -5.41 -0.17 -1.14
CA ILE A 11 -5.77 -0.16 0.27
C ILE A 11 -7.18 0.41 0.42
N SER A 12 -7.87 0.01 1.48
CA SER A 12 -9.18 0.58 1.81
C SER A 12 -9.04 2.00 2.38
N PHE A 13 -10.12 2.78 2.28
CA PHE A 13 -10.18 4.12 2.89
C PHE A 13 -9.86 4.08 4.40
N ALA A 14 -10.40 3.09 5.12
CA ALA A 14 -10.11 2.91 6.55
C ALA A 14 -8.61 2.70 6.83
N GLN A 15 -7.92 1.91 6.00
CA GLN A 15 -6.47 1.70 6.13
C GLN A 15 -5.67 2.97 5.81
N ALA A 16 -6.13 3.78 4.86
CA ALA A 16 -5.49 5.04 4.53
C ALA A 16 -5.59 6.05 5.68
N VAL A 17 -6.76 6.12 6.32
CA VAL A 17 -7.03 7.05 7.43
C VAL A 17 -6.37 6.58 8.72
N LEU A 18 -6.58 5.32 9.13
CA LEU A 18 -6.14 4.80 10.43
C LEU A 18 -4.68 4.33 10.43
N GLY A 19 -4.11 4.08 9.25
CA GLY A 19 -2.85 3.37 9.10
C GLY A 19 -3.02 1.87 9.34
N ASP A 20 -2.17 1.07 8.71
CA ASP A 20 -2.24 -0.39 8.81
C ASP A 20 -0.86 -1.01 8.57
N LYS A 21 -0.69 -2.28 8.93
CA LYS A 21 0.46 -3.09 8.55
C LYS A 21 -0.01 -4.17 7.60
N ILE A 22 0.23 -3.97 6.32
CA ILE A 22 -0.14 -4.95 5.30
C ILE A 22 1.05 -5.81 4.92
N LYS A 23 0.79 -7.09 4.67
CA LYS A 23 1.75 -7.97 4.03
C LYS A 23 1.76 -7.72 2.53
N VAL A 24 2.96 -7.58 1.98
CA VAL A 24 3.20 -7.44 0.55
C VAL A 24 4.07 -8.59 0.07
N GLU A 25 3.66 -9.22 -1.02
CA GLU A 25 4.47 -10.25 -1.66
C GLU A 25 5.59 -9.58 -2.45
N THR A 26 6.81 -10.01 -2.17
CA THR A 26 8.03 -9.53 -2.83
C THR A 26 8.68 -10.70 -3.56
N LEU A 27 9.62 -10.42 -4.47
CA LEU A 27 10.35 -11.46 -5.20
C LEU A 27 11.17 -12.40 -4.29
N LEU A 28 11.38 -12.01 -3.03
CA LEU A 28 12.15 -12.75 -2.02
C LEU A 28 11.25 -13.39 -0.94
N GLY A 29 9.92 -13.38 -1.14
CA GLY A 29 8.93 -13.85 -0.17
C GLY A 29 8.08 -12.73 0.42
N GLU A 30 7.57 -12.89 1.64
CA GLU A 30 6.72 -11.89 2.28
C GLU A 30 7.53 -10.69 2.82
N GLY A 31 7.01 -9.48 2.62
CA GLY A 31 7.47 -8.23 3.22
C GLY A 31 6.35 -7.60 4.04
N ASN A 32 6.69 -6.97 5.17
CA ASN A 32 5.74 -6.18 5.94
C ASN A 32 5.85 -4.70 5.52
N LEU A 33 4.77 -4.13 5.01
CA LEU A 33 4.68 -2.71 4.67
C LEU A 33 3.85 -2.00 5.74
N LYS A 34 4.48 -1.03 6.41
CA LYS A 34 3.77 -0.15 7.35
C LYS A 34 3.20 1.04 6.60
N ILE A 35 1.88 1.16 6.63
CA ILE A 35 1.14 2.30 6.10
C ILE A 35 0.95 3.30 7.24
N PRO A 36 1.49 4.52 7.14
CA PRO A 36 1.21 5.57 8.11
C PRO A 36 -0.27 5.99 8.04
N ALA A 37 -0.82 6.41 9.18
CA ALA A 37 -2.14 7.01 9.25
C ALA A 37 -2.16 8.32 8.45
N GLY A 38 -3.27 8.61 7.78
CA GLY A 38 -3.43 9.78 6.92
C GLY A 38 -2.65 9.73 5.61
N ILE A 39 -2.35 8.55 5.08
CA ILE A 39 -1.65 8.44 3.78
C ILE A 39 -2.58 8.83 2.63
N ALA A 40 -2.07 9.64 1.70
CA ALA A 40 -2.81 9.99 0.48
C ALA A 40 -2.66 8.92 -0.60
N GLY A 41 -3.70 8.75 -1.41
CA GLY A 41 -3.60 7.97 -2.65
C GLY A 41 -2.54 8.57 -3.60
N GLY A 42 -1.76 7.71 -4.24
CA GLY A 42 -0.62 8.08 -5.08
C GLY A 42 0.72 8.19 -4.33
N THR A 43 0.70 8.05 -2.99
CA THR A 43 1.94 8.03 -2.21
C THR A 43 2.79 6.81 -2.57
N LYS A 44 4.09 7.03 -2.78
CA LYS A 44 5.06 5.97 -3.08
C LYS A 44 5.85 5.62 -1.84
N LEU A 45 5.78 4.37 -1.42
CA LEU A 45 6.56 3.81 -0.32
C LEU A 45 7.68 2.96 -0.89
N CYS A 46 8.90 3.12 -0.38
CA CYS A 46 10.05 2.35 -0.82
C CYS A 46 10.45 1.31 0.23
N LEU A 47 10.51 0.04 -0.18
CA LEU A 47 11.11 -1.03 0.60
C LEU A 47 12.51 -1.30 0.06
N LYS A 48 13.51 -0.88 0.85
CA LYS A 48 14.92 -1.06 0.50
C LYS A 48 15.29 -2.55 0.46
N ASN A 49 16.12 -2.95 -0.50
CA ASN A 49 16.62 -4.33 -0.64
C ASN A 49 15.54 -5.41 -0.83
N LYS A 50 14.34 -5.04 -1.27
CA LYS A 50 13.22 -5.95 -1.55
C LYS A 50 12.84 -6.01 -3.04
N GLY A 51 13.61 -5.36 -3.91
CA GLY A 51 13.47 -5.42 -5.37
C GLY A 51 14.17 -6.63 -6.00
N MET A 52 14.50 -6.54 -7.29
CA MET A 52 15.03 -7.65 -8.09
C MET A 52 16.43 -8.09 -7.57
N PRO A 53 16.66 -9.40 -7.30
CA PRO A 53 18.01 -9.88 -7.04
C PRO A 53 18.83 -9.86 -8.35
N HIS A 54 20.02 -9.26 -8.33
CA HIS A 54 20.91 -9.28 -9.49
C HIS A 54 21.43 -10.71 -9.74
N LEU A 55 21.24 -11.22 -10.97
CA LEU A 55 21.77 -12.52 -11.42
C LEU A 55 23.31 -12.54 -11.60
N GLN A 56 23.97 -11.37 -11.66
CA GLN A 56 25.41 -11.26 -11.95
C GLN A 56 26.24 -10.46 -10.92
N ARG A 57 25.64 -9.80 -9.92
CA ARG A 57 26.35 -9.05 -8.87
C ARG A 57 25.64 -9.20 -7.52
N SER A 58 26.37 -9.15 -6.40
CA SER A 58 25.78 -9.02 -5.07
C SER A 58 25.09 -7.65 -4.93
N GLY A 59 23.78 -7.61 -5.15
CA GLY A 59 22.95 -6.42 -4.99
C GLY A 59 21.47 -6.73 -5.18
N LYS A 60 20.62 -6.12 -4.36
CA LYS A 60 19.16 -6.18 -4.50
C LYS A 60 18.68 -4.78 -4.88
N GLY A 61 17.80 -4.68 -5.87
CA GLY A 61 17.11 -3.43 -6.16
C GLY A 61 16.16 -3.01 -5.04
N ASP A 62 15.56 -1.84 -5.17
CA ASP A 62 14.52 -1.37 -4.26
C ASP A 62 13.13 -1.71 -4.81
N MET A 63 12.14 -1.82 -3.92
CA MET A 63 10.74 -2.03 -4.33
C MET A 63 9.95 -0.77 -4.02
N ILE A 64 9.39 -0.14 -5.04
CA ILE A 64 8.58 1.07 -4.95
C ILE A 64 7.11 0.67 -5.06
N ILE A 65 6.37 0.96 -4.00
CA ILE A 65 4.97 0.59 -3.84
C ILE A 65 4.13 1.86 -3.91
N GLU A 66 3.38 2.03 -4.98
CA GLU A 66 2.40 3.11 -5.10
C GLU A 66 1.08 2.68 -4.45
N ILE A 67 0.64 3.46 -3.46
CA ILE A 67 -0.59 3.20 -2.72
C ILE A 67 -1.77 3.80 -3.46
N ARG A 68 -2.81 3.01 -3.73
CA ARG A 68 -4.07 3.48 -4.30
C ARG A 68 -5.21 3.23 -3.33
N VAL A 69 -6.02 4.24 -3.08
CA VAL A 69 -7.22 4.08 -2.24
C VAL A 69 -8.34 3.51 -3.10
N ARG A 70 -8.81 2.32 -2.75
CA ARG A 70 -9.92 1.67 -3.43
C ARG A 70 -11.24 2.02 -2.77
N THR A 71 -12.17 2.53 -3.57
CA THR A 71 -13.56 2.77 -3.13
C THR A 71 -14.41 1.53 -3.47
N PRO A 72 -14.99 0.84 -2.47
CA PRO A 72 -15.85 -0.32 -2.73
C PRO A 72 -17.16 0.11 -3.42
N LYS A 73 -17.56 -0.62 -4.47
CA LYS A 73 -18.81 -0.36 -5.22
C LYS A 73 -20.07 -0.82 -4.46
N ASN A 74 -19.94 -1.86 -3.64
CA ASN A 74 -21.03 -2.42 -2.84
C ASN A 74 -20.70 -2.26 -1.36
N VAL A 75 -21.53 -1.49 -0.66
CA VAL A 75 -21.37 -1.18 0.76
C VAL A 75 -22.70 -1.50 1.45
N SER A 76 -22.64 -2.26 2.54
CA SER A 76 -23.82 -2.64 3.33
C SER A 76 -24.51 -1.41 3.93
N GLY A 77 -25.80 -1.52 4.26
CA GLY A 77 -26.55 -0.40 4.85
C GLY A 77 -25.90 0.16 6.12
N LYS A 78 -25.38 -0.72 6.99
CA LYS A 78 -24.63 -0.32 8.20
C LYS A 78 -23.36 0.47 7.87
N ALA A 79 -22.56 -0.01 6.91
CA ALA A 79 -21.33 0.67 6.52
C ALA A 79 -21.60 2.01 5.82
N LYS A 80 -22.70 2.15 5.06
CA LYS A 80 -23.12 3.44 4.50
C LYS A 80 -23.49 4.45 5.58
N ASN A 81 -24.18 4.03 6.64
CA ASN A 81 -24.51 4.94 7.74
C ASN A 81 -23.26 5.41 8.49
N ALA A 82 -22.34 4.50 8.82
CA ALA A 82 -21.07 4.87 9.45
C ALA A 82 -20.25 5.84 8.57
N LEU A 83 -20.23 5.64 7.25
CA LEU A 83 -19.57 6.58 6.32
C LEU A 83 -20.26 7.95 6.26
N ARG A 84 -21.58 8.03 6.47
CA ARG A 84 -22.29 9.32 6.55
C ARG A 84 -21.95 10.08 7.82
N GLU A 85 -21.89 9.39 8.96
CA GLU A 85 -21.48 9.99 10.23
C GLU A 85 -20.05 10.54 10.12
N ILE A 86 -19.14 9.75 9.57
CA ILE A 86 -17.76 10.19 9.29
C ILE A 86 -17.73 11.39 8.34
N ALA A 87 -18.60 11.44 7.33
CA ALA A 87 -18.66 12.55 6.38
C ALA A 87 -19.24 13.86 6.97
N ASP A 88 -19.96 13.79 8.09
CA ASP A 88 -20.47 14.96 8.82
C ASP A 88 -19.42 15.52 9.80
N GLU A 89 -18.56 14.64 10.34
CA GLU A 89 -17.47 15.02 11.24
C GLU A 89 -16.19 15.52 10.54
N LEU A 90 -16.08 15.31 9.21
CA LEU A 90 -14.92 15.69 8.37
C LEU A 90 -15.08 17.06 7.73
#